data_AF-A0A259I2D2-F1
#
_entry.id   AF-A0A259I2D2-F1
#
_cell.length_a   1.000
_cell.length_b   1.000
_cell.length_c   1.000
_cell.angle_alpha   90.00
_cell.angle_beta   90.00
_cell.angle_gamma   90.00
#
_symmetry.space_group_name_H-M   'P 1'
#
loop_
_entity.id
_entity.type
_entity.pdbx_description
1 polymer ?
#
loop_
_entity_poly.entity_id
_entity_poly.type
_entity_poly.pdbx_seq_one_letter_code
_entity_poly.pdbx_strand_id
1 'polypeptide(L)'
;MRLGAAFIAALSALTAVPAALAATPLEQAFDYCAFESNGAEGGYTMPVGAVLYQPMDPAVAAQFRAMGNSRAIGPISSDVPDLVKRFAQTQPITRRSDLAPIWFYYWSFGGKSPTAWAVSDAKTHSCEVMVTGNRNFLADRDTLISKLQQGGWSLTTPMPTSGSAFWTFTMTKEAAAGRKLMFHAEGLGSTADRKGIQMSLTFTPQAA
;
A
#
# COMPACT_ATOMS: atom_id res chain seq x y z
N MET A 1 60.92 23.24 28.36
CA MET A 1 60.10 22.10 27.93
C MET A 1 58.87 21.97 28.82
N ARG A 2 57.71 22.46 28.39
CA ARG A 2 56.38 21.92 28.71
C ARG A 2 55.42 22.35 27.59
N LEU A 3 55.02 21.37 26.78
CA LEU A 3 53.92 21.46 25.83
C LEU A 3 52.60 21.54 26.61
N GLY A 4 51.66 22.37 26.17
CA GLY A 4 50.32 22.50 26.75
C GLY A 4 49.30 22.81 25.67
N ALA A 5 48.64 21.73 25.22
CA ALA A 5 47.63 21.58 24.17
C ALA A 5 46.67 22.77 23.93
N ALA A 6 46.57 23.17 22.65
CA ALA A 6 45.42 23.91 22.11
C ALA A 6 44.25 22.94 21.92
N PHE A 7 43.17 23.14 22.68
CA PHE A 7 41.93 22.39 22.54
C PHE A 7 41.05 23.09 21.49
N ILE A 8 41.14 22.66 20.23
CA ILE A 8 40.21 23.08 19.18
C ILE A 8 38.93 22.27 19.40
N ALA A 9 37.92 22.90 20.00
CA ALA A 9 36.56 22.39 20.00
C ALA A 9 35.99 22.56 18.58
N ALA A 10 36.20 21.56 17.74
CA ALA A 10 35.43 21.41 16.51
C ALA A 10 33.99 21.09 16.90
N LEU A 11 33.14 22.12 16.89
CA LEU A 11 31.70 21.98 16.99
C LEU A 11 31.27 21.14 15.77
N SER A 12 31.05 19.85 15.98
CA SER A 12 30.36 19.00 15.03
C SER A 12 28.98 19.59 14.83
N ALA A 13 28.80 20.35 13.75
CA ALA A 13 27.50 20.63 13.19
C ALA A 13 26.90 19.27 12.80
N LEU A 14 26.13 18.66 13.71
CA LEU A 14 25.10 17.73 13.31
C LEU A 14 24.14 18.56 12.45
N THR A 15 24.38 18.55 11.14
CA THR A 15 23.31 18.75 10.18
C THR A 15 22.26 17.72 10.54
N ALA A 16 21.20 18.18 11.21
CA ALA A 16 19.98 17.41 11.35
C ALA A 16 19.64 16.93 9.94
N VAL A 17 19.77 15.63 9.71
CA VAL A 17 19.25 15.00 8.51
C VAL A 17 17.79 15.46 8.46
N PRO A 18 17.34 16.15 7.40
CA PRO A 18 15.95 16.54 7.32
C PRO A 18 15.16 15.25 7.51
N ALA A 19 14.26 15.25 8.50
CA ALA A 19 13.39 14.10 8.74
C ALA A 19 12.81 13.73 7.39
N ALA A 20 13.25 12.60 6.83
CA ALA A 20 12.67 12.08 5.61
C ALA A 20 11.16 12.05 5.89
N LEU A 21 10.40 12.87 5.15
CA LEU A 21 8.96 12.99 5.33
C LEU A 21 8.42 11.57 5.31
N ALA A 22 7.95 11.09 6.47
CA ALA A 22 7.52 9.72 6.61
C ALA A 22 6.44 9.48 5.54
N ALA A 23 6.62 8.42 4.74
CA ALA A 23 5.69 8.10 3.67
C ALA A 23 4.26 8.01 4.23
N THR A 24 3.30 8.59 3.51
CA THR A 24 1.89 8.50 3.92
C THR A 24 1.42 7.04 3.85
N PRO A 25 0.37 6.65 4.59
CA PRO A 25 -0.16 5.28 4.50
C PRO A 25 -0.50 4.83 3.07
N LEU A 26 -0.98 5.76 2.24
CA LEU A 26 -1.23 5.51 0.81
C LEU A 26 0.06 5.18 0.07
N GLU A 27 1.11 5.98 0.25
CA GLU A 27 2.40 5.78 -0.40
C GLU A 27 3.01 4.42 -0.01
N GLN A 28 2.96 4.08 1.28
CA GLN A 28 3.43 2.77 1.76
C GLN A 28 2.67 1.59 1.13
N ALA A 29 1.35 1.69 1.03
CA ALA A 29 0.53 0.67 0.38
C ALA A 29 0.82 0.57 -1.12
N PHE A 30 1.00 1.72 -1.79
CA PHE A 30 1.36 1.79 -3.20
C PHE A 30 2.72 1.13 -3.47
N ASP A 31 3.74 1.50 -2.70
CA ASP A 31 5.10 0.98 -2.88
C ASP A 31 5.14 -0.54 -2.68
N TYR A 32 4.39 -1.06 -1.71
CA TYR A 32 4.23 -2.50 -1.52
C TYR A 32 3.59 -3.17 -2.76
N CYS A 33 2.46 -2.66 -3.24
CA CYS A 33 1.81 -3.27 -4.40
C CYS A 33 2.60 -3.12 -5.70
N ALA A 34 3.34 -2.03 -5.86
CA ALA A 34 4.25 -1.84 -7.00
C ALA A 34 5.39 -2.85 -6.97
N PHE A 35 5.94 -3.15 -5.79
CA PHE A 35 6.95 -4.20 -5.60
C PHE A 35 6.41 -5.60 -5.95
N GLU A 36 5.28 -5.99 -5.35
CA GLU A 36 4.64 -7.31 -5.60
C GLU A 36 4.30 -7.49 -7.09
N SER A 37 3.69 -6.47 -7.71
CA SER A 37 3.27 -6.51 -9.12
C SER A 37 4.44 -6.55 -10.11
N ASN A 38 5.64 -6.15 -9.67
CA ASN A 38 6.85 -6.25 -10.50
C ASN A 38 7.37 -7.70 -10.58
N GLY A 39 6.86 -8.60 -9.73
CA GLY A 39 7.24 -10.01 -9.73
C GLY A 39 8.66 -10.23 -9.25
N ALA A 40 9.10 -9.49 -8.21
CA ALA A 40 10.35 -9.82 -7.53
C ALA A 40 10.20 -11.23 -6.92
N GLU A 41 10.79 -12.23 -7.57
CA GLU A 41 10.67 -13.63 -7.16
C GLU A 41 11.22 -13.84 -5.74
N GLY A 42 10.43 -14.51 -4.89
CA GLY A 42 10.96 -15.30 -3.78
C GLY A 42 11.03 -14.66 -2.39
N GLY A 43 10.48 -13.46 -2.15
CA GLY A 43 10.48 -12.87 -0.80
C GLY A 43 9.29 -11.98 -0.48
N TYR A 44 8.48 -12.37 0.51
CA TYR A 44 7.54 -11.47 1.18
C TYR A 44 8.34 -10.51 2.06
N THR A 45 8.53 -9.27 1.62
CA THR A 45 9.07 -8.23 2.51
C THR A 45 7.89 -7.58 3.22
N MET A 46 7.76 -7.82 4.54
CA MET A 46 6.76 -7.12 5.34
C MET A 46 7.03 -5.61 5.28
N PRO A 47 6.07 -4.81 4.79
CA PRO A 47 6.26 -3.36 4.73
C PRO A 47 6.41 -2.80 6.14
N VAL A 48 7.34 -1.85 6.30
CA VAL A 48 7.53 -1.16 7.59
C VAL A 48 6.23 -0.47 7.99
N GLY A 49 5.75 -0.73 9.21
CA GLY A 49 4.53 -0.12 9.74
C GLY A 49 3.22 -0.75 9.24
N ALA A 50 3.29 -1.79 8.41
CA ALA A 50 2.11 -2.55 8.03
C ALA A 50 1.74 -3.61 9.07
N VAL A 51 0.44 -3.88 9.17
CA VAL A 51 -0.09 -5.05 9.89
C VAL A 51 -0.60 -6.05 8.86
N LEU A 52 -0.03 -7.26 8.88
CA LEU A 52 -0.49 -8.39 8.07
C LEU A 52 -1.68 -9.08 8.74
N TYR A 53 -2.78 -9.20 8.01
CA TYR A 53 -3.89 -10.08 8.36
C TYR A 53 -3.71 -11.39 7.61
N GLN A 54 -3.41 -12.43 8.38
CA GLN A 54 -3.06 -13.72 7.81
C GLN A 54 -4.31 -14.47 7.35
N PRO A 55 -4.33 -15.02 6.14
CA PRO A 55 -5.35 -15.99 5.75
C PRO A 55 -5.16 -17.22 6.63
N MET A 56 -6.07 -17.41 7.58
CA MET A 56 -6.06 -18.53 8.53
C MET A 56 -7.51 -18.88 8.87
N ASP A 57 -7.79 -20.18 8.96
CA ASP A 57 -9.10 -20.66 9.41
C ASP A 57 -9.39 -20.17 10.84
N PRO A 58 -10.55 -19.55 11.12
CA PRO A 58 -10.90 -19.07 12.45
C PRO A 58 -10.85 -20.15 13.54
N ALA A 59 -11.18 -21.40 13.23
CA ALA A 59 -11.11 -22.51 14.17
C ALA A 59 -9.66 -22.86 14.51
N VAL A 60 -8.77 -22.83 13.50
CA VAL A 60 -7.32 -23.00 13.71
C VAL A 60 -6.78 -21.87 14.58
N ALA A 61 -7.12 -20.62 14.26
CA ALA A 61 -6.70 -19.47 15.07
C ALA A 61 -7.21 -19.56 16.52
N ALA A 62 -8.45 -19.99 16.72
CA ALA A 62 -9.03 -20.21 18.05
C ALA A 62 -8.28 -21.30 18.82
N GLN A 63 -7.92 -22.41 18.17
CA GLN A 63 -7.16 -23.51 18.77
C GLN A 63 -5.78 -23.03 19.25
N PHE A 64 -5.04 -22.32 18.39
CA PHE A 64 -3.73 -21.78 18.78
C PHE A 64 -3.82 -20.73 19.90
N ARG A 65 -4.85 -19.87 19.88
CA ARG A 65 -5.10 -18.93 20.98
C ARG A 65 -5.40 -19.67 22.28
N ALA A 66 -6.19 -20.75 22.24
CA ALA A 66 -6.48 -21.60 23.40
C ALA A 66 -5.25 -22.32 23.95
N MET A 67 -4.27 -22.63 23.08
CA MET A 67 -2.97 -23.20 23.48
C MET A 67 -1.99 -22.14 24.05
N GLY A 68 -2.42 -20.89 24.26
CA GLY A 68 -1.56 -19.83 24.78
C GLY A 68 -0.65 -19.18 23.73
N ASN A 69 -0.75 -19.58 22.47
CA ASN A 69 0.07 -19.07 21.36
C ASN A 69 -0.53 -17.81 20.71
N SER A 70 -1.35 -17.05 21.44
CA SER A 70 -2.04 -15.86 20.93
C SER A 70 -1.10 -14.77 20.43
N ARG A 71 0.13 -14.69 20.94
CA ARG A 71 1.15 -13.75 20.45
C ARG A 71 1.80 -14.18 19.13
N ALA A 72 1.75 -15.48 18.80
CA ALA A 72 2.28 -16.00 17.54
C ALA A 72 1.28 -15.81 16.38
N ILE A 73 0.01 -15.58 16.69
CA ILE A 73 -1.05 -15.34 15.71
C ILE A 73 -1.45 -13.89 15.78
N GLY A 74 -0.97 -13.12 14.80
CA GLY A 74 -1.45 -11.76 14.55
C GLY A 74 -2.94 -11.72 14.19
N PRO A 75 -3.44 -10.60 13.66
CA PRO A 75 -4.80 -10.58 13.16
C PRO A 75 -4.93 -11.55 11.96
N ILE A 76 -6.12 -12.10 11.78
CA ILE A 76 -6.42 -13.04 10.69
C ILE A 76 -7.44 -12.44 9.72
N SER A 77 -7.61 -13.04 8.54
CA SER A 77 -8.51 -12.52 7.49
C SER A 77 -9.97 -12.38 7.95
N SER A 78 -10.42 -13.13 8.96
CA SER A 78 -11.75 -12.92 9.56
C SER A 78 -11.85 -11.61 10.35
N ASP A 79 -10.74 -11.08 10.87
CA ASP A 79 -10.65 -9.85 11.65
C ASP A 79 -10.63 -8.59 10.75
N VAL A 80 -10.54 -8.77 9.43
CA VAL A 80 -10.53 -7.68 8.44
C VAL A 80 -11.90 -6.97 8.42
N PRO A 81 -11.94 -5.62 8.36
CA PRO A 81 -13.19 -4.89 8.21
C PRO A 81 -14.02 -5.31 6.99
N ASP A 82 -15.34 -5.37 7.13
CA ASP A 82 -16.24 -5.84 6.07
C ASP A 82 -16.13 -5.05 4.76
N LEU A 83 -15.84 -3.75 4.85
CA LEU A 83 -15.61 -2.93 3.67
C LEU A 83 -14.43 -3.44 2.83
N VAL A 84 -13.34 -3.84 3.48
CA VAL A 84 -12.14 -4.39 2.82
C VAL A 84 -12.44 -5.76 2.23
N LYS A 85 -13.18 -6.61 2.97
CA LYS A 85 -13.61 -7.93 2.47
C LYS A 85 -14.45 -7.79 1.20
N ARG A 86 -15.40 -6.85 1.18
CA ARG A 86 -16.22 -6.57 -0.01
C ARG A 86 -15.38 -6.07 -1.19
N PHE A 87 -14.40 -5.19 -0.95
CA PHE A 87 -13.46 -4.77 -1.99
C PHE A 87 -12.67 -5.94 -2.58
N ALA A 88 -12.19 -6.86 -1.75
CA ALA A 88 -11.51 -8.06 -2.25
C ALA A 88 -12.44 -8.99 -3.07
N GLN A 89 -13.75 -8.94 -2.83
CA GLN A 89 -14.73 -9.73 -3.59
C GLN A 89 -15.06 -9.14 -4.97
N THR A 90 -14.76 -7.86 -5.22
CA THR A 90 -14.97 -7.23 -6.54
C THR A 90 -13.84 -7.54 -7.53
N GLN A 91 -12.76 -8.18 -7.07
CA GLN A 91 -11.63 -8.59 -7.91
C GLN A 91 -12.05 -9.51 -9.07
N PRO A 92 -11.44 -9.44 -10.27
CA PRO A 92 -11.79 -10.34 -11.38
C PRO A 92 -11.78 -11.82 -10.96
N ILE A 93 -12.74 -12.62 -11.43
CA ILE A 93 -12.84 -14.06 -11.12
C ILE A 93 -11.56 -14.82 -11.53
N THR A 94 -10.90 -14.38 -12.59
CA THR A 94 -9.60 -14.93 -13.04
C THR A 94 -8.46 -14.71 -12.05
N ARG A 95 -8.56 -13.70 -11.18
CA ARG A 95 -7.67 -13.51 -10.02
C ARG A 95 -8.15 -14.30 -8.81
N ARG A 96 -9.47 -14.50 -8.68
CA ARG A 96 -10.12 -15.42 -7.72
C ARG A 96 -10.10 -16.87 -8.21
N SER A 97 -8.92 -17.34 -8.61
CA SER A 97 -8.80 -18.65 -9.27
C SER A 97 -9.21 -19.80 -8.32
N ASP A 98 -10.48 -20.19 -8.49
CA ASP A 98 -11.02 -21.56 -8.53
C ASP A 98 -10.83 -22.53 -7.35
N LEU A 99 -10.16 -22.15 -6.27
CA LEU A 99 -10.05 -22.98 -5.06
C LEU A 99 -10.43 -22.20 -3.80
N ALA A 100 -11.39 -22.77 -3.06
CA ALA A 100 -11.61 -22.39 -1.67
C ALA A 100 -10.55 -23.07 -0.78
N PRO A 101 -10.01 -22.37 0.23
CA PRO A 101 -10.24 -20.96 0.55
C PRO A 101 -9.50 -20.01 -0.40
N ILE A 102 -10.03 -18.81 -0.63
CA ILE A 102 -9.29 -17.73 -1.30
C ILE A 102 -8.34 -17.10 -0.27
N TRP A 103 -7.03 -17.16 -0.52
CA TRP A 103 -5.99 -16.65 0.40
C TRP A 103 -5.50 -15.29 -0.09
N PHE A 104 -6.26 -14.24 0.20
CA PHE A 104 -5.72 -12.89 0.12
C PHE A 104 -4.85 -12.60 1.36
N TYR A 105 -3.72 -11.96 1.13
CA TYR A 105 -3.01 -11.23 2.17
C TYR A 105 -3.55 -9.81 2.24
N TYR A 106 -4.00 -9.40 3.42
CA TYR A 106 -4.41 -8.02 3.67
C TYR A 106 -3.35 -7.33 4.51
N TRP A 107 -2.89 -6.18 4.04
CA TRP A 107 -1.94 -5.34 4.73
C TRP A 107 -2.60 -4.02 5.05
N SER A 108 -2.59 -3.63 6.33
CA SER A 108 -3.18 -2.36 6.76
C SER A 108 -2.09 -1.35 7.11
N PHE A 109 -2.27 -0.10 6.70
CA PHE A 109 -1.34 1.01 6.92
C PHE A 109 -2.08 2.18 7.59
N GLY A 110 -1.39 2.89 8.51
CA GLY A 110 -1.98 3.98 9.31
C GLY A 110 -2.13 3.67 10.81
N GLY A 111 -1.47 2.62 11.30
CA GLY A 111 -1.42 2.29 12.73
C GLY A 111 -2.78 1.83 13.29
N LYS A 112 -3.22 2.41 14.41
CA LYS A 112 -4.45 1.99 15.12
C LYS A 112 -5.74 2.26 14.35
N SER A 113 -5.71 3.14 13.36
CA SER A 113 -6.85 3.47 12.51
C SER A 113 -6.41 3.41 11.06
N PRO A 114 -6.35 2.20 10.46
CA PRO A 114 -5.80 2.04 9.13
C PRO A 114 -6.63 2.78 8.09
N THR A 115 -5.98 3.63 7.31
CA THR A 115 -6.62 4.42 6.26
C THR A 115 -6.28 3.92 4.86
N ALA A 116 -5.24 3.10 4.72
CA ALA A 116 -4.85 2.47 3.46
C ALA A 116 -4.66 0.97 3.67
N TRP A 117 -5.06 0.20 2.66
CA TRP A 117 -4.98 -1.26 2.67
C TRP A 117 -4.42 -1.74 1.36
N ALA A 118 -3.50 -2.69 1.40
CA ALA A 118 -3.12 -3.48 0.24
C ALA A 118 -3.76 -4.87 0.34
N VAL A 119 -4.39 -5.30 -0.76
CA VAL A 119 -4.98 -6.62 -0.93
C VAL A 119 -4.18 -7.35 -1.98
N SER A 120 -3.40 -8.34 -1.55
CA SER A 120 -2.50 -9.09 -2.42
C SER A 120 -2.98 -10.53 -2.57
N ASP A 121 -2.98 -11.03 -3.79
CA ASP A 121 -3.19 -12.43 -4.10
C ASP A 121 -1.83 -13.11 -4.31
N ALA A 122 -1.54 -14.09 -3.46
CA ALA A 122 -0.26 -14.78 -3.43
C ALA A 122 0.06 -15.57 -4.71
N LYS A 123 -0.98 -16.07 -5.40
CA LYS A 123 -0.85 -17.00 -6.53
C LYS A 123 -0.65 -16.24 -7.84
N THR A 124 -1.31 -15.09 -7.96
CA THR A 124 -1.30 -14.29 -9.19
C THR A 124 -0.36 -13.08 -9.11
N HIS A 125 0.27 -12.85 -7.96
CA HIS A 125 1.08 -11.65 -7.68
C HIS A 125 0.32 -10.36 -8.01
N SER A 126 -1.01 -10.40 -7.93
CA SER A 126 -1.83 -9.20 -8.12
C SER A 126 -1.99 -8.50 -6.78
N CYS A 127 -1.81 -7.18 -6.79
CA CYS A 127 -1.94 -6.36 -5.59
C CYS A 127 -2.77 -5.13 -5.91
N GLU A 128 -3.66 -4.78 -4.99
CA GLU A 128 -4.50 -3.59 -5.12
C GLU A 128 -4.49 -2.79 -3.83
N VAL A 129 -4.55 -1.47 -3.97
CA VAL A 129 -4.64 -0.56 -2.83
C VAL A 129 -6.05 -0.03 -2.73
N MET A 130 -6.56 0.08 -1.52
CA MET A 130 -7.76 0.85 -1.23
C MET A 130 -7.53 1.81 -0.07
N VAL A 131 -8.16 2.98 -0.12
CA VAL A 131 -8.13 4.00 0.93
C VAL A 131 -9.52 4.23 1.46
N THR A 132 -9.64 4.31 2.79
CA THR A 132 -10.91 4.53 3.48
C THR A 132 -10.68 5.35 4.76
N GLY A 133 -11.67 6.13 5.17
CA GLY A 133 -11.60 6.91 6.42
C GLY A 133 -10.55 8.04 6.45
N ASN A 134 -9.85 8.29 5.34
CA ASN A 134 -8.86 9.35 5.22
C ASN A 134 -9.54 10.70 4.97
N ARG A 135 -9.24 11.71 5.80
CA ARG A 135 -9.82 13.04 5.67
C ARG A 135 -9.22 13.86 4.53
N ASN A 136 -7.97 13.59 4.18
CA ASN A 136 -7.17 14.36 3.23
C ASN A 136 -6.83 13.55 1.97
N PHE A 137 -7.64 12.56 1.62
CA PHE A 137 -7.36 11.62 0.53
C PHE A 137 -7.08 12.29 -0.85
N LEU A 138 -7.63 13.48 -1.12
CA LEU A 138 -7.30 14.25 -2.33
C LEU A 138 -5.88 14.84 -2.30
N ALA A 139 -5.44 15.34 -1.14
CA ALA A 139 -4.08 15.83 -0.98
C ALA A 139 -3.06 14.68 -1.03
N ASP A 140 -3.41 13.51 -0.45
CA ASP A 140 -2.58 12.31 -0.55
C ASP A 140 -2.51 11.80 -1.99
N ARG A 141 -3.62 11.83 -2.75
CA ARG A 141 -3.65 11.55 -4.19
C ARG A 141 -2.69 12.48 -4.94
N ASP A 142 -2.78 13.79 -4.73
CA ASP A 142 -1.97 14.77 -5.46
C ASP A 142 -0.48 14.62 -5.13
N THR A 143 -0.18 14.32 -3.86
CA THR A 143 1.19 14.02 -3.40
C THR A 143 1.71 12.75 -4.04
N LEU A 144 0.92 11.67 -4.06
CA LEU A 144 1.26 10.42 -4.72
C LEU A 144 1.54 10.64 -6.21
N ILE A 145 0.65 11.31 -6.94
CA ILE A 145 0.83 11.60 -8.38
C ILE A 145 2.14 12.37 -8.60
N SER A 146 2.40 13.41 -7.81
CA SER A 146 3.63 14.21 -7.95
C SER A 146 4.88 13.36 -7.73
N LYS A 147 4.91 12.52 -6.69
CA LYS A 147 6.03 11.60 -6.43
C LYS A 147 6.21 10.57 -7.54
N LEU A 148 5.12 10.02 -8.07
CA LEU A 148 5.18 9.05 -9.16
C LEU A 148 5.73 9.68 -10.44
N GLN A 149 5.32 10.90 -10.77
CA GLN A 149 5.87 11.65 -11.89
C GLN A 149 7.37 11.93 -11.71
N GLN A 150 7.81 12.33 -10.52
CA GLN A 150 9.23 12.47 -10.18
C GLN A 150 9.99 11.14 -10.31
N GLY A 151 9.32 10.01 -10.01
CA GLY A 151 9.82 8.65 -10.14
C GLY A 151 9.73 8.06 -11.55
N GLY A 152 9.41 8.85 -12.58
CA GLY A 152 9.38 8.43 -13.99
C GLY A 152 8.10 7.74 -14.44
N TRP A 153 7.01 7.85 -13.69
CA TRP A 153 5.68 7.41 -14.16
C TRP A 153 5.03 8.51 -15.00
N SER A 154 4.35 8.09 -16.08
CA SER A 154 3.65 8.99 -16.99
C SER A 154 2.14 8.80 -16.91
N LEU A 155 1.38 9.89 -16.82
CA LEU A 155 -0.08 9.87 -16.94
C LEU A 155 -0.49 9.54 -18.37
N THR A 156 -1.33 8.52 -18.55
CA THR A 156 -1.87 8.11 -19.85
C THR A 156 -3.31 8.56 -20.06
N THR A 157 -4.10 8.71 -18.99
CA THR A 157 -5.46 9.25 -19.04
C THR A 157 -5.56 10.43 -18.07
N PRO A 158 -5.94 11.63 -18.54
CA PRO A 158 -6.05 12.80 -17.68
C PRO A 158 -7.24 12.66 -16.73
N MET A 159 -7.07 13.15 -15.50
CA MET A 159 -8.19 13.26 -14.54
C MET A 159 -9.24 14.25 -15.05
N PRO A 160 -10.54 14.00 -14.80
CA PRO A 160 -11.57 14.99 -15.07
C PRO A 160 -11.28 16.30 -14.31
N THR A 161 -11.58 17.43 -14.95
CA THR A 161 -11.42 18.77 -14.37
C THR A 161 -12.30 18.96 -13.12
N SER A 162 -11.91 19.90 -12.26
CA SER A 162 -12.53 20.16 -10.95
C SER A 162 -14.06 20.17 -10.96
N GLY A 163 -14.68 19.56 -9.95
CA GLY A 163 -16.14 19.57 -9.74
C GLY A 163 -16.86 18.24 -9.98
N SER A 164 -16.16 17.24 -10.52
CA SER A 164 -16.71 15.87 -10.62
C SER A 164 -16.86 15.21 -9.23
N ALA A 165 -17.90 14.40 -9.06
CA ALA A 165 -18.08 13.54 -7.88
C ALA A 165 -17.11 12.35 -7.85
N PHE A 166 -16.44 12.06 -8.96
CA PHE A 166 -15.48 10.96 -9.10
C PHE A 166 -14.31 11.38 -9.97
N TRP A 167 -13.14 10.80 -9.75
CA TRP A 167 -11.99 10.94 -10.62
C TRP A 167 -11.43 9.56 -10.97
N THR A 168 -10.75 9.50 -12.10
CA THR A 168 -10.00 8.33 -12.55
C THR A 168 -8.76 8.81 -13.29
N PHE A 169 -7.68 8.04 -13.19
CA PHE A 169 -6.51 8.19 -14.02
C PHE A 169 -5.79 6.86 -14.21
N THR A 170 -4.95 6.80 -15.23
CA THR A 170 -4.05 5.68 -15.47
C THR A 170 -2.63 6.23 -15.56
N MET A 171 -1.67 5.55 -14.94
CA MET A 171 -0.25 5.84 -15.11
C MET A 171 0.51 4.60 -15.56
N THR A 172 1.59 4.83 -16.30
CA THR A 172 2.48 3.77 -16.76
C THR A 172 3.94 4.11 -16.53
N LYS A 173 4.77 3.09 -16.33
CA LYS A 173 6.23 3.23 -16.21
C LYS A 173 6.92 2.07 -16.91
N GLU A 174 7.99 2.39 -17.63
CA GLU A 174 8.92 1.38 -18.17
C GLU A 174 9.68 0.74 -17.00
N ALA A 175 9.66 -0.59 -16.95
CA ALA A 175 10.40 -1.40 -16.00
C ALA A 175 11.58 -2.11 -16.69
N ALA A 176 12.38 -2.82 -15.89
CA ALA A 176 13.51 -3.58 -16.41
C ALA A 176 13.04 -4.62 -17.46
N ALA A 177 13.93 -4.94 -18.41
CA ALA A 177 13.70 -5.90 -19.47
C ALA A 177 12.52 -5.57 -20.42
N GLY A 178 12.22 -4.28 -20.63
CA GLY A 178 11.19 -3.83 -21.57
C GLY A 178 9.75 -4.10 -21.13
N ARG A 179 9.55 -4.49 -19.86
CA ARG A 179 8.22 -4.66 -19.27
C ARG A 179 7.62 -3.30 -18.98
N LYS A 180 6.31 -3.17 -19.14
CA LYS A 180 5.57 -1.95 -18.77
C LYS A 180 4.71 -2.22 -17.54
N LEU A 181 4.88 -1.38 -16.52
CA LEU A 181 4.00 -1.35 -15.36
C LEU A 181 2.87 -0.37 -15.64
N MET A 182 1.65 -0.79 -15.34
CA MET A 182 0.47 0.05 -15.43
C MET A 182 -0.31 -0.06 -14.12
N PHE A 183 -0.84 1.07 -13.65
CA PHE A 183 -1.90 1.05 -12.67
C PHE A 183 -3.01 2.00 -13.07
N HIS A 184 -4.22 1.59 -12.72
CA HIS A 184 -5.43 2.40 -12.79
C HIS A 184 -5.76 2.87 -11.39
N ALA A 185 -6.14 4.14 -11.24
CA ALA A 185 -6.59 4.70 -9.98
C ALA A 185 -7.93 5.38 -10.18
N GLU A 186 -8.82 5.20 -9.23
CA GLU A 186 -10.12 5.86 -9.19
C GLU A 186 -10.46 6.26 -7.77
N GLY A 187 -11.34 7.24 -7.61
CA GLY A 187 -11.77 7.67 -6.29
C GLY A 187 -12.82 8.76 -6.29
N LEU A 188 -13.16 9.18 -5.08
CA LEU A 188 -14.18 10.18 -4.82
C LEU A 188 -13.67 11.58 -5.16
N GLY A 189 -14.55 12.42 -5.71
CA GLY A 189 -14.29 13.84 -5.93
C GLY A 189 -14.51 14.68 -4.66
N SER A 190 -14.26 15.98 -4.76
CA SER A 190 -14.43 16.92 -3.64
C SER A 190 -15.88 17.06 -3.17
N THR A 191 -16.85 16.70 -4.02
CA THR A 191 -18.29 16.84 -3.80
C THR A 191 -19.00 15.55 -3.35
N ALA A 192 -18.29 14.40 -3.33
CA ALA A 192 -18.89 13.11 -3.00
C ALA A 192 -18.97 12.84 -1.48
N ASP A 193 -19.94 12.00 -1.06
CA ASP A 193 -20.03 11.49 0.31
C ASP A 193 -18.80 10.63 0.62
N ARG A 194 -18.11 10.94 1.72
CA ARG A 194 -16.82 10.33 2.11
C ARG A 194 -16.97 8.98 2.81
N LYS A 195 -18.18 8.42 2.86
CA LYS A 195 -18.45 7.10 3.44
C LYS A 195 -18.00 6.00 2.50
N GLY A 196 -17.21 5.06 3.03
CA GLY A 196 -16.76 3.88 2.29
C GLY A 196 -15.36 4.00 1.72
N ILE A 197 -15.16 3.45 0.52
CA ILE A 197 -13.88 3.48 -0.19
C ILE A 197 -13.75 4.84 -0.87
N GLN A 198 -12.70 5.56 -0.52
CA GLN A 198 -12.43 6.90 -1.02
C GLN A 198 -11.56 6.89 -2.27
N MET A 199 -10.75 5.85 -2.42
CA MET A 199 -9.86 5.65 -3.56
C MET A 199 -9.46 4.18 -3.65
N SER A 200 -9.27 3.70 -4.88
CA SER A 200 -8.71 2.39 -5.21
C SER A 200 -7.61 2.55 -6.27
N LEU A 201 -6.59 1.70 -6.18
CA LEU A 201 -5.52 1.61 -7.15
C LEU A 201 -5.33 0.15 -7.52
N THR A 202 -5.53 -0.16 -8.80
CA THR A 202 -5.43 -1.51 -9.35
C THR A 202 -4.19 -1.61 -10.22
N PHE A 203 -3.27 -2.49 -9.85
CA PHE A 203 -2.08 -2.77 -10.64
C PHE A 203 -2.40 -3.83 -11.70
N THR A 204 -1.91 -3.58 -12.91
CA THR A 204 -2.02 -4.53 -14.02
C THR A 204 -0.63 -4.73 -14.60
N PRO A 205 -0.01 -5.92 -14.44
CA PRO A 205 1.20 -6.23 -15.19
C PRO A 205 0.83 -6.28 -16.68
N GLN A 206 1.55 -5.51 -17.52
CA GLN A 206 1.44 -5.69 -18.96
C GLN A 206 2.45 -6.76 -19.39
N ALA A 207 1.99 -7.70 -20.22
CA ALA A 207 2.89 -8.64 -20.88
C ALA A 207 3.89 -7.85 -21.76
N ALA A 208 5.13 -8.34 -21.83
CA ALA A 208 6.15 -7.83 -22.74
C ALA A 208 5.79 -8.12 -24.20
#